data_AF-A0A0A9C4B4-F1
#
_entry.id   AF-A0A0A9C4B4-F1
#
_cell.length_a   1.000
_cell.length_b   1.000
_cell.length_c   1.000
_cell.angle_alpha   90.00
_cell.angle_beta   90.00
_cell.angle_gamma   90.00
#
_symmetry.space_group_name_H-M   'P 1'
#
loop_
_entity.id
_entity.type
_entity.pdbx_description
1 polymer ?
#
loop_
_entity_poly.entity_id
_entity_poly.type
_entity_poly.pdbx_seq_one_letter_code
_entity_poly.pdbx_strand_id
1 'polypeptide(L)'
;MAPSLRPFVSQCIIRQRTVAHALQNRRWVSDIRGHLTVQVLVDYLKVWDAVDNVMLQLGVQDQYVWKLSWTGVFSCKSAYGAFFTGSIRFAPW
;
A
#
# COMPACT_ATOMS: atom_id res chain seq x y z
N MET A 1 6.77 4.75 0.75
CA MET A 1 6.61 3.31 1.08
C MET A 1 7.82 2.87 1.88
N ALA A 2 7.69 1.84 2.71
CA ALA A 2 8.70 1.37 3.68
C ALA A 2 9.41 0.09 3.16
N PRO A 3 10.41 0.21 2.25
CA PRO A 3 11.02 -0.94 1.59
C PRO A 3 11.87 -1.80 2.51
N SER A 4 12.50 -1.22 3.53
CA SER A 4 13.42 -1.94 4.44
C SER A 4 12.67 -2.75 5.50
N LEU A 5 11.42 -2.37 5.83
CA LEU A 5 10.60 -3.03 6.83
C LEU A 5 9.90 -4.30 6.31
N ARG A 6 9.55 -4.33 5.02
CA ARG A 6 8.78 -5.43 4.40
C ARG A 6 9.37 -6.84 4.62
N PRO A 7 10.70 -7.06 4.54
CA PRO A 7 11.29 -8.39 4.74
C PRO A 7 11.13 -8.94 6.17
N PHE A 8 10.91 -8.06 7.16
CA PHE A 8 10.75 -8.42 8.55
C PHE A 8 9.32 -8.86 8.89
N VAL A 9 8.40 -8.83 7.93
CA VAL A 9 7.04 -9.35 8.09
C VAL A 9 6.93 -10.65 7.30
N SER A 10 6.52 -11.73 7.97
CA SER A 10 6.41 -13.04 7.30
C SER A 10 5.40 -13.02 6.15
N GLN A 11 5.68 -13.77 5.09
CA GLN A 11 4.79 -13.83 3.91
C GLN A 11 3.39 -14.38 4.23
N CYS A 12 3.28 -15.26 5.23
CA CYS A 12 2.00 -15.78 5.69
C CYS A 12 1.10 -14.65 6.24
N ILE A 13 1.67 -13.81 7.10
CA ILE A 13 0.97 -12.66 7.68
C ILE A 13 0.55 -11.68 6.59
N ILE A 14 1.44 -11.36 5.64
CA ILE A 14 1.13 -10.43 4.54
C ILE A 14 -0.07 -10.91 3.71
N ARG A 15 -0.23 -12.22 3.51
CA ARG A 15 -1.30 -12.79 2.69
C ARG A 15 -2.63 -12.94 3.43
N GLN A 16 -2.60 -13.21 4.73
CA GLN A 16 -3.79 -13.54 5.51
C GLN A 16 -4.36 -12.35 6.28
N ARG A 17 -3.53 -11.38 6.64
CA ARG A 17 -3.94 -10.29 7.54
C ARG A 17 -4.53 -9.13 6.75
N THR A 18 -5.78 -8.81 7.06
CA THR A 18 -6.43 -7.60 6.54
C THR A 18 -5.92 -6.36 7.27
N VAL A 19 -6.03 -5.19 6.63
CA VAL A 19 -5.71 -3.89 7.25
C VAL A 19 -6.52 -3.73 8.54
N ALA A 20 -7.81 -4.07 8.52
CA ALA A 20 -8.66 -4.02 9.71
C ALA A 20 -8.12 -4.80 10.90
N HIS A 21 -7.68 -6.04 10.66
CA HIS A 21 -7.11 -6.86 11.70
C HIS A 21 -5.75 -6.33 12.18
N ALA A 22 -4.95 -5.77 11.27
CA ALA A 22 -3.63 -5.22 11.54
C ALA A 22 -3.70 -3.94 12.40
N LEU A 23 -4.68 -3.07 12.14
CA LEU A 23 -4.88 -1.81 12.87
C LEU A 23 -5.46 -2.01 14.27
N GLN A 24 -6.36 -2.97 14.43
CA GLN A 24 -6.95 -3.27 15.74
C GLN A 24 -5.84 -3.62 16.74
N ASN A 25 -5.79 -2.87 17.85
CA ASN A 25 -4.79 -2.96 18.93
C ASN A 25 -3.33 -2.85 18.46
N ARG A 26 -3.06 -2.13 17.36
CA ARG A 26 -1.72 -1.96 16.77
C ARG A 26 -1.01 -3.31 16.53
N ARG A 27 -1.76 -4.36 16.21
CA ARG A 27 -1.22 -5.73 16.08
C ARG A 27 -0.17 -5.88 14.98
N TRP A 28 -0.19 -5.01 13.97
CA TRP A 28 0.83 -4.97 12.92
C TRP A 28 2.25 -4.77 13.47
N VAL A 29 2.42 -4.16 14.64
CA VAL A 29 3.74 -3.98 15.27
C VAL A 29 4.32 -5.33 15.70
N SER A 30 3.47 -6.24 16.20
CA SER A 30 3.89 -7.58 16.64
C SER A 30 4.29 -8.51 15.48
N ASP A 31 3.93 -8.12 14.25
CA ASP A 31 4.22 -8.90 13.04
C ASP A 31 5.62 -8.65 12.50
N ILE A 32 6.27 -7.59 12.95
CA ILE A 32 7.64 -7.24 12.60
C ILE A 32 8.57 -8.12 13.44
N ARG A 33 9.24 -9.06 12.80
CA ARG A 33 10.15 -10.03 13.43
C ARG A 33 11.55 -9.91 12.82
N GLY A 34 12.57 -9.80 13.66
CA GLY A 34 13.97 -9.78 13.25
C GLY A 34 14.72 -8.55 13.73
N HIS A 35 15.82 -8.22 13.05
CA HIS A 35 16.74 -7.16 13.47
C HIS A 35 16.22 -5.76 13.12
N LEU A 36 16.09 -4.91 14.13
CA LEU A 36 15.66 -3.50 14.01
C LEU A 36 16.87 -2.61 13.71
N THR A 37 17.31 -2.56 12.46
CA THR A 37 18.31 -1.58 12.03
C THR A 37 17.72 -0.17 12.00
N VAL A 38 18.57 0.87 12.01
CA VAL A 38 18.12 2.28 11.97
C VAL A 38 17.19 2.54 10.78
N GLN A 39 17.48 1.95 9.62
CA GLN A 39 16.63 2.08 8.42
C GLN A 39 15.23 1.50 8.64
N VAL A 40 15.14 0.35 9.30
CA VAL A 40 13.87 -0.32 9.63
C VAL A 40 13.09 0.52 10.64
N LEU A 41 13.75 1.15 11.62
CA LEU A 41 13.11 2.05 12.57
C LEU A 41 12.53 3.30 11.88
N VAL A 42 13.27 3.88 10.93
CA VAL A 42 12.75 5.00 10.12
C VAL A 42 11.51 4.59 9.32
N ASP A 43 11.56 3.43 8.69
CA ASP A 43 10.44 2.90 7.93
C ASP A 43 9.23 2.54 8.82
N TYR A 44 9.48 2.03 10.02
CA TYR A 44 8.47 1.82 11.06
C TYR A 44 7.77 3.13 11.43
N LEU A 45 8.53 4.20 11.71
CA LEU A 45 7.97 5.49 12.07
C LEU A 45 7.11 6.08 10.94
N LYS A 46 7.54 5.94 9.68
CA LYS A 46 6.74 6.35 8.52
C LYS A 46 5.42 5.57 8.42
N VAL A 47 5.43 4.27 8.69
CA VAL A 47 4.20 3.46 8.71
C VAL A 47 3.31 3.87 9.88
N TRP A 48 3.90 4.09 11.05
CA TRP A 48 3.19 4.54 12.23
C TRP A 48 2.44 5.84 11.98
N ASP A 49 3.13 6.87 11.49
CA ASP A 49 2.55 8.18 11.17
C ASP A 49 1.40 8.09 10.14
N ALA A 50 1.59 7.26 9.10
CA ALA A 50 0.57 7.03 8.09
C ALA A 50 -0.67 6.28 8.61
N VAL A 51 -0.49 5.44 9.61
CA VAL A 51 -1.54 4.56 10.15
C VAL A 51 -2.26 5.16 11.35
N ASP A 52 -1.59 6.00 12.15
CA ASP A 52 -2.13 6.58 13.37
C ASP A 52 -3.40 7.42 13.11
N ASN A 53 -3.44 8.05 11.93
CA ASN A 53 -4.57 8.87 11.48
C ASN A 53 -5.67 8.06 10.75
N VAL A 54 -5.54 6.73 10.65
CA VAL A 54 -6.51 5.88 9.95
C VAL A 54 -7.52 5.32 10.95
N MET A 55 -8.75 5.84 10.88
CA MET A 55 -9.90 5.28 11.61
C MET A 55 -10.78 4.49 10.65
N LEU A 56 -10.96 3.20 10.96
CA LEU A 56 -11.83 2.31 10.18
C LEU A 56 -13.29 2.53 10.60
N GLN A 57 -14.14 2.80 9.61
CA GLN A 57 -15.57 2.95 9.82
C GLN A 57 -16.24 1.57 9.69
N LEU A 58 -16.85 1.10 10.79
CA LEU A 58 -17.52 -0.19 10.81
C LEU A 58 -18.77 -0.16 9.89
N GLY A 59 -18.86 -1.11 8.96
CA GLY A 59 -20.00 -1.23 8.04
C GLY A 59 -19.89 -0.36 6.77
N VAL A 60 -18.82 0.43 6.62
CA VAL A 60 -18.53 1.16 5.38
C VAL A 60 -17.58 0.33 4.52
N GLN A 61 -17.92 0.16 3.24
CA GLN A 61 -17.06 -0.54 2.28
C GLN A 61 -15.82 0.30 1.94
N ASP A 62 -14.68 -0.36 1.75
CA ASP A 62 -13.44 0.29 1.36
C ASP A 62 -13.61 0.98 0.00
N GLN A 63 -13.11 2.21 -0.11
CA GLN A 63 -13.11 2.96 -1.35
C GLN A 63 -11.82 2.69 -2.14
N TYR A 64 -11.97 2.17 -3.35
CA TYR A 64 -10.86 1.99 -4.28
C TYR A 64 -10.65 3.26 -5.11
N VAL A 65 -9.47 3.89 -4.99
CA VAL A 65 -9.08 5.06 -5.78
C VAL A 65 -8.03 4.68 -6.83
N TRP A 66 -8.40 4.78 -8.10
CA TRP A 66 -7.51 4.54 -9.25
C TRP A 66 -6.56 5.72 -9.49
N LYS A 67 -5.35 5.63 -8.96
CA LYS A 67 -4.33 6.71 -9.03
C LYS A 67 -3.83 7.06 -10.44
N LEU A 68 -4.09 6.20 -11.43
CA LEU A 68 -3.64 6.39 -12.82
C LEU A 68 -4.70 7.10 -13.67
N SER A 69 -5.78 7.59 -13.06
CA SER A 69 -6.72 8.53 -13.68
C SER A 69 -6.88 9.75 -12.78
N TRP A 70 -7.02 10.91 -13.40
CA TRP A 70 -7.41 12.15 -12.70
C TRP A 70 -8.73 11.99 -11.94
N THR A 71 -9.68 11.24 -12.50
CA THR A 71 -11.00 11.04 -11.88
C THR A 71 -10.98 10.11 -10.68
N GLY A 72 -9.87 9.39 -10.43
CA GLY A 72 -9.80 8.36 -9.39
C GLY A 72 -10.68 7.13 -9.64
N VAL A 73 -11.42 7.09 -10.75
CA VAL A 73 -12.31 5.99 -11.12
C VAL A 73 -11.59 5.04 -12.07
N PHE A 74 -11.71 3.75 -11.78
CA PHE A 74 -11.19 2.71 -12.66
C PHE A 74 -12.04 2.58 -13.93
N SER A 75 -11.38 2.51 -15.09
CA SER A 75 -11.99 2.11 -16.34
C SER A 75 -11.00 1.31 -17.18
N CYS A 76 -11.48 0.40 -18.03
CA CYS A 76 -10.60 -0.32 -18.97
C CYS A 76 -9.80 0.66 -19.84
N LYS A 77 -10.41 1.78 -20.24
CA LYS A 77 -9.75 2.85 -21.01
C LYS A 77 -8.61 3.51 -20.24
N SER A 78 -8.81 3.87 -18.97
CA SER A 78 -7.76 4.48 -18.14
C SER A 78 -6.64 3.48 -17.80
N ALA A 79 -6.98 2.21 -17.60
CA ALA A 79 -5.98 1.16 -17.40
C ALA A 79 -5.11 0.96 -18.63
N TYR A 80 -5.73 0.88 -19.81
CA TYR A 80 -5.00 0.79 -21.08
C TYR A 80 -4.15 2.03 -21.33
N GLY A 81 -4.71 3.24 -21.14
CA GLY A 81 -3.94 4.48 -21.27
C GLY A 81 -2.73 4.56 -20.33
N ALA A 82 -2.89 4.12 -19.08
CA ALA A 82 -1.80 4.06 -18.12
C ALA A 82 -0.70 3.07 -18.54
N PHE A 83 -1.06 1.94 -19.14
CA PHE A 83 -0.11 0.96 -19.67
C PHE A 83 0.79 1.54 -20.77
N PHE A 84 0.28 2.48 -21.58
CA PHE A 84 1.04 3.15 -22.64
C PHE A 84 1.68 4.46 -22.21
N THR A 85 1.61 4.82 -20.93
CA THR A 85 2.28 6.02 -20.42
C THR A 85 3.79 5.82 -20.48
N GLY A 86 4.47 6.61 -21.33
CA GLY A 86 5.90 6.45 -21.63
C GLY A 86 6.20 5.63 -22.89
N SER A 87 5.18 5.20 -23.64
CA SER A 87 5.37 4.55 -24.94
C SER A 87 5.82 5.55 -26.03
N ILE A 88 6.68 5.09 -26.93
CA ILE A 88 7.13 5.86 -28.08
C ILE A 88 6.13 5.65 -29.22
N ARG A 89 5.56 6.74 -29.73
CA ARG A 89 4.68 6.68 -30.91
C ARG A 89 5.54 6.72 -32.16
N PHE A 90 5.44 5.68 -32.99
CA PHE A 90 6.05 5.69 -34.31
C PHE A 90 5.25 6.62 -35.23
N ALA A 91 5.94 7.40 -36.06
CA ALA A 91 5.29 8.20 -37.09
C ALA A 91 4.67 7.27 -38.15
N PRO A 92 3.50 7.62 -38.71
CA PRO A 92 2.96 6.91 -39.86
C PRO A 92 3.89 7.06 -41.08
N TRP A 93 3.91 6.03 -41.91
CA TRP A 93 4.69 5.93 -43.15
C TRP A 93 4.17 6.88 -44.24
#